data_AF-A0A1H9C9X5-F1
#
_entry.id   AF-A0A1H9C9X5-F1
#
_cell.length_a   1.000
_cell.length_b   1.000
_cell.length_c   1.000
_cell.angle_alpha   90.00
_cell.angle_beta   90.00
_cell.angle_gamma   90.00
#
_symmetry.space_group_name_H-M   'P 1'
#
loop_
_entity.id
_entity.type
_entity.pdbx_description
1 polymer ?
#
loop_
_entity_poly.entity_id
_entity_poly.type
_entity_poly.pdbx_seq_one_letter_code
_entity_poly.pdbx_strand_id
1 'polypeptide(L)'
;MTEWYSKSLGHGASVYHRLKILDELRLLLCPVDECPYRLMLDAATAETFVYFPAEQAEIALAFGALACPPPDENADRLVDLQYRPVIITDNTRELLQPTPLSPS
;
A
#
# COMPACT_ATOMS: atom_id res chain seq x y z
N MET A 1 -1.43 -6.64 -22.77
CA MET A 1 -1.28 -5.41 -21.95
C MET A 1 -1.17 -5.87 -20.52
N THR A 2 -0.15 -5.46 -19.79
CA THR A 2 -0.02 -5.80 -18.37
C THR A 2 -1.10 -5.02 -17.62
N GLU A 3 -2.06 -5.73 -17.03
CA GLU A 3 -3.18 -5.13 -16.30
C GLU A 3 -2.67 -4.61 -14.95
N TRP A 4 -2.94 -3.36 -14.63
CA TRP A 4 -2.66 -2.78 -13.32
C TRP A 4 -3.96 -2.35 -12.68
N TYR A 5 -3.94 -2.10 -11.38
CA TYR A 5 -5.08 -1.53 -10.67
C TYR A 5 -4.64 -0.27 -9.93
N SER A 6 -5.49 0.74 -9.88
CA SER A 6 -5.19 1.95 -9.12
C SER A 6 -6.38 2.49 -8.34
N LYS A 7 -6.07 3.23 -7.27
CA LYS A 7 -7.03 3.97 -6.47
C LYS A 7 -6.44 5.25 -5.92
N SER A 8 -7.22 6.33 -5.92
CA SER A 8 -6.87 7.56 -5.22
C SER A 8 -6.97 7.39 -3.69
N LEU A 9 -5.92 7.82 -3.01
CA LEU A 9 -5.85 8.00 -1.56
C LEU A 9 -6.19 9.44 -1.14
N GLY A 10 -6.37 10.34 -2.11
CA GLY A 10 -6.65 11.75 -1.90
C GLY A 10 -5.41 12.55 -1.52
N HIS A 11 -5.60 13.54 -0.63
CA HIS A 11 -4.60 14.57 -0.34
C HIS A 11 -4.30 14.67 1.17
N GLY A 12 -3.06 15.01 1.51
CA GLY A 12 -2.66 15.34 2.88
C GLY A 12 -3.00 14.25 3.90
N ALA A 13 -3.62 14.64 5.02
CA ALA A 13 -3.81 13.74 6.16
C ALA A 13 -4.75 12.55 5.87
N SER A 14 -5.67 12.66 4.90
CA SER A 14 -6.59 11.55 4.58
C SER A 14 -5.88 10.34 4.00
N VAL A 15 -4.70 10.55 3.42
CA VAL A 15 -3.85 9.49 2.85
C VAL A 15 -3.48 8.49 3.93
N TYR A 16 -3.07 8.94 5.11
CA TYR A 16 -2.67 8.04 6.22
C TYR A 16 -3.80 7.14 6.71
N HIS A 17 -5.03 7.67 6.75
CA HIS A 17 -6.19 6.86 7.15
C HIS A 17 -6.45 5.73 6.15
N ARG A 18 -6.37 6.02 4.84
CA ARG A 18 -6.56 5.03 3.79
C ARG A 18 -5.40 4.05 3.69
N LEU A 19 -4.17 4.51 3.93
CA LEU A 19 -2.99 3.64 4.04
C LEU A 19 -3.10 2.67 5.20
N LYS A 20 -3.65 3.10 6.33
CA LYS A 20 -3.91 2.21 7.46
C LYS A 20 -4.87 1.08 7.07
N ILE A 21 -5.99 1.40 6.41
CA ILE A 21 -6.95 0.40 5.92
C ILE A 21 -6.27 -0.55 4.93
N LEU A 22 -5.45 -0.01 4.03
CA LEU A 22 -4.70 -0.82 3.06
C LEU A 22 -3.70 -1.75 3.74
N ASP A 23 -2.99 -1.29 4.77
CA ASP A 23 -2.05 -2.13 5.52
C ASP A 23 -2.78 -3.25 6.30
N GLU A 24 -3.92 -2.96 6.90
CA GLU A 24 -4.78 -3.98 7.53
C GLU A 24 -5.22 -5.06 6.52
N LEU A 25 -5.63 -4.66 5.31
CA LEU A 25 -5.98 -5.59 4.23
C LEU A 25 -4.76 -6.40 3.76
N ARG A 26 -3.61 -5.76 3.61
CA ARG A 26 -2.35 -6.42 3.23
C ARG A 26 -1.96 -7.50 4.23
N LEU A 27 -2.08 -7.23 5.53
CA LEU A 27 -1.77 -8.22 6.56
C LEU A 27 -2.68 -9.45 6.50
N LEU A 28 -3.90 -9.30 6.00
CA LEU A 28 -4.86 -10.41 5.84
C LEU A 28 -4.63 -11.20 4.54
N LEU A 29 -4.32 -10.51 3.44
CA LEU A 29 -4.31 -11.10 2.09
C LEU A 29 -2.91 -11.45 1.58
N CYS A 30 -1.89 -10.65 1.89
CA CYS A 30 -0.53 -10.84 1.41
C CYS A 30 0.52 -10.38 2.46
N PRO A 31 0.58 -11.03 3.64
CA PRO A 31 1.40 -10.57 4.76
C PRO A 31 2.92 -10.59 4.51
N VAL A 32 3.37 -11.44 3.58
CA VAL A 32 4.80 -11.69 3.28
C VAL A 32 5.30 -11.00 2.01
N ASP A 33 4.42 -10.35 1.24
CA ASP A 33 4.86 -9.63 0.05
C ASP A 33 5.55 -8.33 0.46
N GLU A 34 6.78 -8.13 -0.02
CA GLU A 34 7.60 -6.96 0.28
C GLU A 34 7.14 -5.71 -0.49
N CYS A 35 6.49 -5.89 -1.63
CA CYS A 35 6.09 -4.82 -2.56
C CYS A 35 4.71 -5.08 -3.21
N PRO A 36 3.64 -5.27 -2.41
CA PRO A 36 2.31 -5.58 -2.96
C PRO A 36 1.67 -4.40 -3.71
N TYR A 37 2.18 -3.18 -3.52
CA TYR A 37 1.72 -1.98 -4.20
C TYR A 37 2.78 -0.88 -4.20
N ARG A 38 2.62 0.11 -5.08
CA ARG A 38 3.42 1.33 -5.16
C ARG A 38 2.57 2.55 -4.81
N LEU A 39 3.13 3.49 -4.06
CA LEU A 39 2.49 4.78 -3.81
C LEU A 39 3.11 5.83 -4.71
N MET A 40 2.28 6.48 -5.50
CA MET A 40 2.69 7.53 -6.42
C MET A 40 2.01 8.83 -6.03
N LEU A 41 2.74 9.94 -6.06
CA LEU A 41 2.19 11.29 -5.91
C LEU A 41 2.15 11.94 -7.30
N ASP A 42 0.99 12.46 -7.69
CA ASP A 42 0.90 13.39 -8.81
C ASP A 42 1.41 14.76 -8.37
N ALA A 43 2.57 15.16 -8.90
CA ALA A 43 3.23 16.41 -8.56
C ALA A 43 2.44 17.66 -8.97
N ALA A 44 1.52 17.55 -9.94
CA ALA A 44 0.70 18.68 -10.38
C ALA A 44 -0.50 18.93 -9.45
N THR A 45 -1.10 17.88 -8.92
CA THR A 45 -2.33 17.95 -8.10
C THR A 45 -2.07 17.73 -6.61
N ALA A 46 -0.90 17.20 -6.25
CA ALA A 46 -0.59 16.65 -4.93
C ALA A 46 -1.51 15.49 -4.50
N GLU A 47 -2.19 14.85 -5.46
CA GLU A 47 -3.03 13.68 -5.20
C GLU A 47 -2.16 12.42 -5.10
N THR A 48 -2.39 11.63 -4.07
CA THR A 48 -1.68 10.37 -3.86
C THR A 48 -2.50 9.21 -4.40
N PHE A 49 -1.86 8.33 -5.16
CA PHE A 49 -2.44 7.13 -5.72
C PHE A 49 -1.69 5.90 -5.22
N VAL A 50 -2.42 4.80 -5.09
CA VAL A 50 -1.83 3.48 -4.96
C VAL A 50 -2.00 2.72 -6.27
N TYR A 51 -0.95 2.03 -6.70
CA TYR A 51 -0.91 1.17 -7.87
C TYR A 51 -0.57 -0.26 -7.47
N PHE A 52 -1.33 -1.23 -7.99
CA PHE A 52 -1.15 -2.65 -7.76
C PHE A 52 -0.80 -3.34 -9.08
N PRO A 53 0.22 -4.21 -9.10
CA PRO A 53 0.49 -5.07 -10.25
C PRO A 53 -0.59 -6.15 -10.39
N ALA A 54 -0.68 -6.80 -11.55
CA ALA A 54 -1.70 -7.83 -11.84
C ALA A 54 -1.70 -8.97 -10.81
N GLU A 55 -0.52 -9.35 -10.34
CA GLU A 55 -0.30 -10.41 -9.35
C GLU A 55 -0.98 -10.09 -8.00
N GLN A 56 -1.29 -8.82 -7.76
CA GLN A 56 -1.91 -8.30 -6.54
C GLN A 56 -3.37 -7.87 -6.77
N ALA A 57 -4.03 -8.45 -7.78
CA ALA A 57 -5.43 -8.14 -8.09
C ALA A 57 -6.38 -8.39 -6.90
N GLU A 58 -6.13 -9.41 -6.08
CA GLU A 58 -7.00 -9.73 -4.93
C GLU A 58 -7.06 -8.58 -3.91
N ILE A 59 -5.90 -8.09 -3.45
CA ILE A 59 -5.84 -6.94 -2.54
C ILE A 59 -6.32 -5.66 -3.22
N ALA A 60 -6.02 -5.47 -4.51
CA ALA A 60 -6.46 -4.31 -5.26
C ALA A 60 -7.98 -4.20 -5.31
N LEU A 61 -8.66 -5.29 -5.68
CA LEU A 61 -10.12 -5.37 -5.75
C LEU A 61 -10.76 -5.26 -4.35
N ALA A 62 -10.18 -5.91 -3.33
CA ALA A 62 -10.64 -5.78 -1.95
C ALA A 62 -10.53 -4.33 -1.42
N PHE A 63 -9.47 -3.63 -1.82
CA PHE A 63 -9.30 -2.20 -1.52
C PHE A 63 -10.17 -1.30 -2.41
N GLY A 64 -10.85 -1.85 -3.41
CA GLY A 64 -11.73 -1.15 -4.36
C GLY A 64 -10.97 -0.29 -5.36
N ALA A 65 -9.82 -0.76 -5.82
CA ALA A 65 -9.08 -0.22 -6.96
C ALA A 65 -9.71 -0.70 -8.28
N LEU A 66 -9.48 0.06 -9.35
CA LEU A 66 -10.01 -0.22 -10.69
C LEU A 66 -8.87 -0.50 -11.66
N ALA A 67 -9.16 -1.31 -12.68
CA ALA A 67 -8.19 -1.60 -13.73
C ALA A 67 -7.71 -0.31 -14.42
N CYS A 68 -6.41 -0.21 -14.62
CA CYS A 68 -5.74 0.94 -15.23
C CYS A 68 -4.50 0.49 -16.02
N PRO A 69 -3.95 1.37 -16.87
CA PRO A 69 -2.62 1.19 -17.42
C PRO A 69 -1.54 1.13 -16.31
N PRO A 70 -0.35 0.56 -16.60
CA PRO A 70 0.80 0.68 -15.71
C PRO A 70 1.12 2.15 -15.42
N PRO A 71 1.61 2.48 -14.21
CA PRO A 71 2.09 3.82 -13.91
C PRO A 71 3.26 4.15 -14.84
N ASP A 72 3.12 5.23 -15.61
CA ASP A 72 4.21 5.72 -16.46
C ASP A 72 5.22 6.48 -15.59
N GLU A 73 6.29 5.80 -15.18
CA GLU A 73 7.37 6.38 -14.38
C GLU A 73 8.19 7.43 -15.16
N ASN A 74 8.04 7.51 -16.48
CA ASN A 74 8.68 8.54 -17.32
C ASN A 74 7.74 9.73 -17.58
N ALA A 75 6.48 9.67 -17.17
CA ALA A 75 5.64 10.84 -17.17
C ALA A 75 6.13 11.77 -16.05
N ASP A 76 6.60 12.97 -16.41
CA ASP A 76 7.19 14.01 -15.53
C ASP A 76 6.35 14.41 -14.29
N ARG A 77 5.21 13.77 -14.06
CA ARG A 77 4.20 14.12 -13.05
C ARG A 77 4.02 13.07 -11.96
N LEU A 78 4.32 11.79 -12.19
CA LEU A 78 4.12 10.75 -11.18
C LEU A 78 5.42 10.45 -10.46
N VAL A 79 5.47 10.78 -9.17
CA VAL A 79 6.63 10.56 -8.31
C VAL A 79 6.40 9.33 -7.44
N ASP A 80 7.25 8.31 -7.56
CA ASP A 80 7.24 7.17 -6.62
C ASP A 80 7.71 7.66 -5.24
N LEU A 81 6.84 7.50 -4.24
CA LEU A 81 7.14 7.83 -2.85
C LEU A 81 8.08 6.82 -2.18
N GLN A 82 8.42 5.73 -2.87
CA GLN A 82 9.25 4.63 -2.37
C GLN A 82 8.75 4.05 -1.06
N TYR A 83 7.45 4.18 -0.81
CA TYR A 83 6.82 3.61 0.37
C TYR A 83 6.92 2.09 0.34
N ARG A 84 7.35 1.51 1.44
CA ARG A 84 7.44 0.07 1.65
C ARG A 84 6.72 -0.28 2.94
N PRO A 85 5.64 -1.09 2.89
CA PRO A 85 4.98 -1.58 4.09
C PRO A 85 5.98 -2.38 4.95
N VAL A 86 5.82 -2.32 6.27
CA VAL A 86 6.64 -3.15 7.16
C VAL A 86 6.20 -4.61 7.03
N ILE A 87 7.13 -5.49 6.67
CA ILE A 87 6.88 -6.92 6.58
C ILE A 87 6.86 -7.48 8.00
N ILE A 88 5.77 -8.15 8.38
CA ILE A 88 5.70 -8.84 9.66
C ILE A 88 6.26 -10.25 9.46
N THR A 89 7.53 -10.43 9.80
CA THR A 89 8.17 -11.74 9.96
C THR A 89 7.89 -12.30 11.36
N ASP A 90 8.09 -13.61 11.55
CA ASP A 90 7.98 -14.25 12.86
C ASP A 90 8.84 -13.54 13.93
N ASN A 91 10.04 -13.09 13.55
CA ASN A 91 10.94 -12.33 14.41
C ASN A 91 10.36 -10.96 14.82
N THR A 92 9.75 -10.23 13.88
CA THR A 92 9.10 -8.95 14.21
C THR A 92 7.80 -9.14 14.99
N ARG A 93 7.13 -10.28 14.81
CA ARG A 93 5.92 -10.62 15.55
C ARG A 93 6.20 -10.78 17.05
N GLU A 94 7.34 -11.38 17.41
CA GLU A 94 7.81 -11.47 18.80
C GLU A 94 8.10 -10.09 19.42
N LEU A 95 8.71 -9.18 18.66
CA LEU A 95 9.01 -7.81 19.10
C LEU A 95 7.76 -6.95 19.32
N LEU A 96 6.68 -7.25 18.60
CA LEU A 96 5.40 -6.53 18.70
C LEU A 96 4.47 -7.11 19.77
N GLN A 97 4.86 -8.20 20.46
CA GLN A 97 4.05 -8.74 21.53
C GLN A 97 4.01 -7.75 22.70
N PRO A 98 2.82 -7.44 23.25
CA PRO A 98 2.73 -6.61 24.43
C PRO A 98 3.50 -7.28 25.56
N THR A 99 4.40 -6.53 26.22
CA THR A 99 5.11 -7.03 27.40
C THR A 99 4.06 -7.48 28.42
N PRO A 100 4.06 -8.74 28.85
CA PRO A 100 3.10 -9.19 29.84
C PRO A 100 3.26 -8.34 31.09
N LEU A 101 2.18 -7.66 31.49
CA LEU A 101 2.14 -6.94 32.76
C LEU A 101 2.23 -8.00 33.87
N SER A 102 3.39 -8.10 34.52
CA SER A 102 3.52 -8.93 35.72
C SER A 102 2.55 -8.39 36.77
N PRO A 103 1.64 -9.22 37.31
CA PRO A 103 0.82 -8.80 38.44
C PRO A 103 1.73 -8.55 39.65
N SER A 104 1.55 -7.38 40.28
CA SER A 104 2.21 -7.00 41.54
C SER A 104 1.58 -7.71 42.73
#